data_AF-A0A9P9FCU5-F1
#
_entry.id   AF-A0A9P9FCU5-F1
#
_cell.length_a   1.000
_cell.length_b   1.000
_cell.length_c   1.000
_cell.angle_alpha   90.00
_cell.angle_beta   90.00
_cell.angle_gamma   90.00
#
_symmetry.space_group_name_H-M   'P 1'
#
loop_
_entity.id
_entity.type
_entity.pdbx_description
1 polymer ?
#
loop_
_entity_poly.entity_id
_entity_poly.type
_entity_poly.pdbx_seq_one_letter_code
_entity_poly.pdbx_strand_id
1 'polypeptide(L)' 'MAATKNDRSTKRDRSGENFKKRWRTLQKSGYEVHEHYHADVYILLRRKGQIYQFKSTNRAWPPSSEELVCPHEDLHQDGD' A
#
# COMPACT_ATOMS: atom_id res chain seq x y z
N MET A 1 35.99 -4.52 -41.98
CA MET A 1 35.45 -5.24 -40.80
C MET A 1 35.79 -4.41 -39.57
N ALA A 2 34.90 -3.54 -39.08
CA ALA A 2 35.13 -2.86 -37.80
C ALA A 2 33.82 -2.32 -37.20
N ALA A 3 33.53 -2.87 -36.00
CA ALA A 3 32.69 -2.36 -34.91
C ALA A 3 31.26 -1.90 -35.24
N THR A 4 30.32 -2.86 -35.23
CA THR A 4 28.94 -2.57 -34.81
C THR A 4 28.98 -2.06 -33.37
N LYS A 5 28.74 -0.76 -33.19
CA LYS A 5 28.47 -0.18 -31.88
C LYS A 5 27.20 -0.85 -31.35
N ASN A 6 27.35 -1.76 -30.40
CA ASN A 6 26.23 -2.22 -29.59
C ASN A 6 25.66 -0.99 -28.87
N ASP A 7 24.58 -0.46 -29.42
CA ASP A 7 23.67 0.47 -28.76
C ASP A 7 23.16 -0.24 -27.51
N ARG A 8 23.88 -0.07 -26.40
CA ARG A 8 23.39 -0.42 -25.08
C ARG A 8 22.25 0.53 -24.82
N SER A 9 21.07 0.15 -25.27
CA SER A 9 19.80 0.73 -24.87
C SER A 9 19.76 0.80 -23.35
N THR A 10 20.18 1.93 -22.81
CA THR A 10 20.08 2.23 -21.39
C THR A 10 18.60 2.28 -21.09
N LYS A 11 18.06 1.16 -20.61
CA LYS A 11 16.67 1.07 -20.14
C LYS A 11 16.43 2.28 -19.23
N ARG A 12 15.56 3.20 -19.65
CA ARG A 12 15.21 4.38 -18.86
C ARG A 12 14.74 3.90 -17.48
N ASP A 13 15.28 4.44 -16.41
CA ASP A 13 14.82 4.14 -15.05
C ASP A 13 13.40 4.69 -14.88
N ARG A 14 12.40 3.82 -15.05
CA ARG A 14 10.98 4.13 -14.86
C ARG A 14 10.51 3.84 -13.43
N SER A 15 11.41 3.59 -12.48
CA SER A 15 11.04 3.26 -11.09
C SER A 15 10.18 4.34 -10.44
N GLY A 16 10.38 5.61 -10.80
CA GLY A 16 9.55 6.73 -10.35
C GLY A 16 8.11 6.66 -10.86
N GLU A 17 7.95 6.50 -12.17
CA GLU A 17 6.64 6.43 -12.82
C GLU A 17 5.87 5.16 -12.40
N ASN A 18 6.55 4.02 -12.41
CA ASN A 18 5.97 2.75 -11.99
C ASN A 18 5.50 2.80 -10.54
N PHE A 19 6.28 3.42 -9.65
CA PHE A 19 5.86 3.64 -8.27
C PHE A 19 4.59 4.50 -8.20
N LYS A 20 4.53 5.63 -8.92
CA LYS A 20 3.33 6.49 -8.91
C LYS A 20 2.09 5.77 -9.44
N LYS A 21 2.25 4.89 -10.45
CA LYS A 21 1.16 4.03 -10.95
C LYS A 21 0.72 3.05 -9.87
N ARG A 22 1.65 2.32 -9.26
CA ARG A 22 1.35 1.35 -8.21
C ARG A 22 0.74 1.99 -6.96
N TRP A 23 1.21 3.18 -6.57
CA TRP A 23 0.66 3.95 -5.47
C TRP A 23 -0.81 4.31 -5.72
N ARG A 24 -1.16 4.79 -6.92
CA ARG A 24 -2.55 5.07 -7.30
C ARG A 24 -3.43 3.82 -7.27
N THR A 25 -2.92 2.69 -7.76
CA THR A 25 -3.66 1.41 -7.66
C THR A 25 -3.90 1.01 -6.21
N LEU A 26 -2.90 1.17 -5.34
CA LEU A 26 -3.03 0.84 -3.92
C LEU A 26 -4.07 1.73 -3.21
N GLN A 27 -4.11 3.03 -3.54
CA GLN A 27 -5.14 3.95 -3.06
C GLN A 27 -6.55 3.50 -3.51
N LYS A 28 -6.71 3.10 -4.79
CA LYS A 28 -7.99 2.60 -5.31
C LYS A 28 -8.45 1.36 -4.55
N SER A 29 -7.57 0.38 -4.35
CA SER A 29 -7.90 -0.82 -3.58
C SER A 29 -8.24 -0.51 -2.12
N GLY A 30 -7.53 0.42 -1.49
CA GLY A 30 -7.87 0.88 -0.14
C GLY A 30 -9.26 1.53 -0.07
N TYR A 31 -9.64 2.28 -1.10
CA TYR A 31 -10.98 2.86 -1.20
C TYR A 31 -12.06 1.80 -1.46
N GLU A 32 -11.82 0.84 -2.34
CA GLU A 32 -12.73 -0.30 -2.58
C GLU A 32 -12.98 -1.11 -1.29
N VAL A 33 -11.93 -1.34 -0.49
CA VAL A 33 -12.08 -2.01 0.81
C VAL A 33 -12.97 -1.21 1.76
N HIS A 34 -12.79 0.11 1.79
CA HIS A 34 -13.63 0.99 2.59
C HIS A 34 -15.10 1.00 2.13
N GLU A 35 -15.36 1.11 0.83
CA GLU A 35 -16.72 1.15 0.29
C GLU A 35 -17.46 -0.18 0.45
N HIS A 36 -16.80 -1.30 0.16
CA HIS A 36 -17.46 -2.61 0.12
C HIS A 36 -17.53 -3.32 1.47
N TYR A 37 -16.60 -3.04 2.38
CA TYR A 37 -16.51 -3.74 3.66
C TYR A 37 -16.59 -2.80 4.86
N HIS A 38 -16.84 -1.51 4.64
CA HIS A 38 -16.94 -0.49 5.70
C HIS A 38 -15.72 -0.44 6.63
N ALA A 39 -14.56 -0.84 6.13
CA ALA A 39 -13.31 -0.82 6.88
C ALA A 39 -12.64 0.56 6.76
N ASP A 40 -12.13 1.08 7.88
CA ASP A 40 -11.24 2.24 7.88
C ASP A 40 -9.83 1.79 7.43
N VAL A 41 -9.35 2.31 6.31
CA VAL A 41 -8.06 1.93 5.71
C VAL A 41 -7.07 3.08 5.80
N TYR A 42 -5.90 2.79 6.37
CA TYR A 42 -4.77 3.70 6.42
C TYR A 42 -3.54 3.07 5.78
N ILE A 43 -2.88 3.80 4.88
CA ILE A 43 -1.66 3.34 4.22
C ILE A 43 -0.60 4.42 4.32
N LEU A 44 0.55 4.06 4.89
CA LEU A 44 1.71 4.93 5.03
C LEU A 44 2.91 4.30 4.34
N LEU A 45 3.49 5.01 3.37
CA LEU A 45 4.72 4.59 2.69
C LEU A 45 5.81 5.64 2.85
N ARG A 46 7.05 5.20 3.07
CA ARG A 46 8.24 6.05 3.04
C ARG A 46 9.13 5.64 1.87
N ARG A 47 9.48 6.59 0.99
CA ARG A 47 10.37 6.34 -0.16
C ARG A 47 11.21 7.56 -0.47
N LYS A 48 12.54 7.38 -0.56
CA LYS A 48 13.50 8.45 -0.90
C LYS A 48 13.30 9.73 -0.06
N GLY A 49 13.09 9.56 1.24
CA GLY A 49 12.86 10.68 2.18
C GLY A 49 11.46 11.30 2.12
N GLN A 50 10.60 10.87 1.20
CA GLN A 50 9.21 11.33 1.09
C GLN A 50 8.25 10.37 1.76
N ILE A 51 7.19 10.92 2.35
CA ILE A 51 6.09 10.18 2.96
C ILE A 51 4.88 10.30 2.04
N TYR A 52 4.25 9.17 1.76
CA TYR A 52 3.00 9.06 1.00
C TYR A 52 1.94 8.51 1.93
N GLN A 53 0.81 9.19 2.01
CA GLN A 53 -0.27 8.84 2.92
C GLN A 53 -1.58 8.68 2.14
N PHE A 54 -2.35 7.67 2.51
CA PHE A 54 -3.73 7.49 2.11
C PHE A 54 -4.57 7.21 3.35
N LYS A 55 -5.74 7.83 3.43
CA LYS A 55 -6.78 7.56 4.42
C LYS A 55 -8.09 7.37 3.66
N SER A 56 -8.84 6.33 3.95
CA SER A 56 -10.19 6.17 3.39
C SER A 56 -11.20 7.10 4.04
N THR A 57 -10.95 7.54 5.28
CA THR A 57 -11.80 8.47 6.03
C THR A 57 -10.99 9.62 6.63
N ASN A 58 -11.68 10.67 7.06
CA ASN A 58 -11.08 11.82 7.76
C ASN A 58 -10.81 11.55 9.25
N ARG A 59 -11.05 10.32 9.73
CA ARG A 59 -10.84 9.95 11.12
C ARG A 59 -9.35 10.04 11.48
N ALA A 60 -9.08 10.30 12.76
CA ALA A 60 -7.74 10.23 13.29
C ALA A 60 -7.21 8.79 13.13
N TRP A 61 -5.94 8.67 12.72
CA TRP A 61 -5.27 7.38 12.55
C TRP A 61 -3.79 7.53 12.96
N PRO A 62 -3.18 6.53 13.65
CA PRO A 62 -3.80 5.29 14.11
C PRO A 62 -4.94 5.55 15.12
N PRO A 63 -5.91 4.63 15.22
CA PRO A 63 -6.97 4.71 16.23
C PRO A 63 -6.36 4.81 17.63
N SER A 64 -7.10 5.39 18.57
CA SER A 64 -6.63 5.47 19.95
C SER A 64 -6.52 4.07 20.56
N SER A 65 -5.76 3.92 21.65
CA SER A 65 -5.66 2.65 22.38
C SER A 65 -7.01 2.11 22.86
N GLU A 66 -7.98 3.00 23.10
CA GLU A 66 -9.34 2.63 23.51
C GLU A 66 -10.18 2.05 22.36
N GLU A 67 -9.87 2.43 21.12
CA GLU A 67 -10.55 1.96 19.91
C GLU A 67 -9.96 0.65 19.37
N LEU A 68 -8.76 0.26 19.82
CA LEU A 68 -8.11 -0.99 19.47
C LEU A 68 -8.76 -2.16 20.22
N VAL A 69 -9.90 -2.65 19.72
CA VAL A 69 -10.43 -3.95 20.14
C VAL A 69 -9.65 -5.03 19.38
N CYS A 70 -8.72 -5.72 20.05
CA CYS A 70 -8.16 -6.96 19.51
C CYS A 70 -9.31 -7.97 19.42
N PRO A 71 -9.67 -8.49 18.23
CA PRO A 71 -10.54 -9.65 18.19
C PRO A 71 -9.81 -10.78 18.90
N HIS A 72 -10.35 -11.22 20.03
CA HIS A 72 -9.93 -12.47 20.67
C HIS A 72 -10.16 -13.55 19.61
N GLU A 73 -9.09 -14.21 19.17
CA GLU A 73 -9.24 -15.37 18.30
C GLU A 73 -10.12 -16.38 19.05
N ASP A 74 -11.29 -16.70 18.50
CA ASP A 74 -12.12 -17.81 18.94
C ASP A 74 -11.35 -19.10 18.63
N LEU A 75 -10.43 -19.44 19.52
CA LEU A 75 -9.73 -20.71 19.57
C LEU A 75 -10.81 -21.77 19.78
N HIS A 76 -11.24 -22.39 18.70
CA HIS A 76 -12.09 -23.57 18.75
C HIS A 76 -11.41 -24.59 19.67
N GLN A 77 -11.96 -24.77 20.86
CA GLN A 77 -11.75 -25.99 21.63
C GLN A 77 -12.62 -27.04 20.98
N ASP A 78 -12.04 -27.82 20.08
CA ASP A 78 -12.58 -29.12 19.73
C ASP A 78 -12.59 -29.95 21.02
N GLY A 79 -13.78 -30.12 21.58
CA GLY A 79 -14.04 -31.01 22.72
C GLY A 79 -14.01 -32.46 22.28
N ASP A 80 -13.34 -33.27 23.11
CA ASP A 80 -13.19 -34.73 23.10
C ASP A 80 -14.53 -35.50 22.98
#